data_AF-A0A6I2FQ32-F1
#
_entry.id   AF-A0A6I2FQ32-F1
#
_cell.length_a   1.000
_cell.length_b   1.000
_cell.length_c   1.000
_cell.angle_alpha   90.00
_cell.angle_beta   90.00
_cell.angle_gamma   90.00
#
_symmetry.space_group_name_H-M   'P 1'
#
loop_
_entity.id
_entity.type
_entity.pdbx_description
1 polymer ?
#
loop_
_entity_poly.entity_id
_entity_poly.type
_entity_poly.pdbx_seq_one_letter_code
_entity_poly.pdbx_strand_id
1 'polypeptide(L)'
;MTTTFDIPHGWHQSAACGQHKNPELWNAAVNSEDALEAKRICVSCPVCRACAFDAVRQGERRGIHGGFHLPTDAERRAMHAWLGIDPPKTGRKIEADQPAPAPAVVAGAVMMTCGCGTQFESESGRTVSKRGKLLRCYMCRNDLVPVGQVQPRVREVFEETGEYRATARQLGIGPEHVRNILVADKKYVKRSTAETILGIEIAKAS
;
A
#
# COMPACT_ATOMS: atom_id res chain seq x y z
N MET A 1 -6.58 2.88 17.11
CA MET A 1 -7.99 2.52 17.31
C MET A 1 -8.49 1.94 15.99
N THR A 2 -8.56 0.61 15.87
CA THR A 2 -9.05 -0.07 14.67
C THR A 2 -10.56 -0.13 14.76
N THR A 3 -11.25 0.68 13.96
CA THR A 3 -12.71 0.72 13.90
C THR A 3 -13.18 -0.50 13.09
N THR A 4 -13.57 -1.57 13.76
CA THR A 4 -14.31 -2.67 13.13
C THR A 4 -15.65 -2.10 12.67
N PHE A 5 -15.90 -2.09 11.36
CA PHE A 5 -17.17 -1.64 10.80
C PHE A 5 -18.08 -2.87 10.65
N ASP A 6 -18.93 -3.12 11.64
CA ASP A 6 -19.96 -4.15 11.56
C ASP A 6 -21.12 -3.66 10.68
N ILE A 7 -21.38 -4.35 9.57
CA ILE A 7 -22.58 -4.10 8.75
C ILE A 7 -23.77 -4.78 9.43
N PRO A 8 -24.82 -4.04 9.83
CA PRO A 8 -26.02 -4.66 10.40
C PRO A 8 -26.67 -5.63 9.40
N HIS A 9 -27.08 -6.80 9.88
CA HIS A 9 -27.92 -7.70 9.08
C HIS A 9 -29.21 -6.98 8.65
N GLY A 10 -29.61 -7.14 7.38
CA GLY A 10 -30.82 -6.54 6.85
C GLY A 10 -30.72 -5.05 6.52
N TRP A 11 -29.53 -4.44 6.48
CA TRP A 11 -29.32 -3.03 6.15
C TRP A 11 -30.07 -2.57 4.87
N HIS A 12 -30.21 -3.46 3.89
CA HIS A 12 -30.91 -3.19 2.63
C HIS A 12 -32.38 -2.81 2.83
N GLN A 13 -33.02 -3.23 3.92
CA GLN A 13 -34.42 -2.89 4.23
C GLN A 13 -34.61 -1.39 4.55
N SER A 14 -33.54 -0.73 4.99
CA SER A 14 -33.53 0.72 5.27
C SER A 14 -32.92 1.54 4.14
N ALA A 15 -32.67 0.93 2.97
CA ALA A 15 -32.11 1.63 1.83
C ALA A 15 -33.16 2.54 1.18
N ALA A 16 -32.87 3.84 1.11
CA ALA A 16 -33.75 4.84 0.49
C ALA A 16 -34.06 4.51 -0.99
N CYS A 17 -33.10 3.90 -1.70
CA CYS A 17 -33.30 3.46 -3.09
C CYS A 17 -34.39 2.41 -3.26
N GLY A 18 -34.65 1.57 -2.23
CA GLY A 18 -35.67 0.53 -2.29
C GLY A 18 -37.11 1.06 -2.38
N GLN A 19 -37.32 2.34 -2.06
CA GLN A 19 -38.63 3.00 -2.16
C GLN A 19 -38.82 3.77 -3.48
N HIS A 20 -37.79 3.81 -4.33
CA HIS A 20 -37.83 4.58 -5.56
C HIS A 20 -38.48 3.79 -6.69
N LYS A 21 -39.33 4.44 -7.49
CA LYS A 21 -40.12 3.78 -8.55
C LYS A 21 -39.28 3.30 -9.74
N ASN A 22 -38.17 3.97 -10.00
CA ASN A 22 -37.27 3.65 -11.11
C ASN A 22 -35.94 3.07 -10.58
N PRO A 23 -35.69 1.75 -10.69
CA PRO A 23 -34.44 1.12 -10.28
C PRO A 23 -33.28 1.38 -11.27
N GLU A 24 -33.57 1.72 -12.52
CA GLU A 24 -32.54 1.94 -13.55
C GLU A 24 -31.66 3.17 -13.27
N LEU A 25 -32.12 4.08 -12.40
CA LEU A 25 -31.34 5.23 -11.93
C LEU A 25 -29.97 4.81 -11.36
N TRP A 26 -29.90 3.71 -10.63
CA TRP A 26 -28.65 3.22 -10.04
C TRP A 26 -27.75 2.50 -11.05
N ASN A 27 -28.21 2.28 -12.29
CA ASN A 27 -27.45 1.71 -13.41
C ASN A 27 -27.23 2.72 -14.54
N ALA A 28 -27.53 4.00 -14.31
CA ALA A 28 -27.49 5.03 -15.33
C ALA A 28 -26.07 5.29 -15.88
N ALA A 29 -25.99 5.83 -17.09
CA ALA A 29 -24.72 6.17 -17.74
C ALA A 29 -23.94 7.23 -16.95
N VAL A 30 -22.61 7.20 -17.07
CA VAL A 30 -21.72 8.14 -16.39
C VAL A 30 -22.08 9.58 -16.80
N ASN A 31 -22.19 10.48 -15.82
CA ASN A 31 -22.54 11.90 -16.00
C ASN A 31 -23.95 12.18 -16.57
N SER A 32 -24.86 11.20 -16.55
CA SER A 32 -26.28 11.45 -16.85
C SER A 32 -27.00 12.17 -15.70
N GLU A 33 -28.11 12.84 -16.00
CA GLU A 33 -28.99 13.44 -14.98
C GLU A 33 -29.52 12.38 -14.00
N ASP A 34 -29.85 11.20 -14.53
CA ASP A 34 -30.25 10.02 -13.75
C ASP A 34 -29.17 9.59 -12.75
N ALA A 35 -27.91 9.57 -13.16
CA ALA A 35 -26.79 9.26 -12.26
C ALA A 35 -26.62 10.33 -11.17
N LEU A 36 -26.83 11.61 -11.50
CA LEU A 36 -26.79 12.70 -10.51
C LEU A 36 -27.93 12.56 -9.50
N GLU A 37 -29.12 12.21 -9.95
CA GLU A 37 -30.28 12.01 -9.09
C GLU A 37 -30.09 10.81 -8.16
N ALA A 38 -29.64 9.66 -8.69
CA ALA A 38 -29.29 8.50 -7.89
C ALA A 38 -28.26 8.83 -6.80
N LYS A 39 -27.23 9.63 -7.13
CA LYS A 39 -26.24 10.09 -6.16
C LYS A 39 -26.85 10.97 -5.07
N ARG A 40 -27.76 11.89 -5.40
CA ARG A 40 -28.47 12.73 -4.40
C ARG A 40 -29.24 11.86 -3.40
N ILE A 41 -29.95 10.85 -3.88
CA ILE A 41 -30.67 9.90 -3.01
C ILE A 41 -29.69 9.12 -2.14
N CYS A 42 -28.53 8.71 -2.68
CA CYS A 42 -27.52 8.00 -1.90
C CYS A 42 -26.90 8.85 -0.79
N VAL A 43 -26.72 10.17 -0.99
CA VAL A 43 -26.14 11.08 0.02
C VAL A 43 -27.02 11.18 1.26
N SER A 44 -28.34 11.13 1.12
CA SER A 44 -29.30 11.17 2.24
C SER A 44 -29.66 9.78 2.79
N CYS A 45 -29.15 8.70 2.18
CA CYS A 45 -29.51 7.34 2.57
C CYS A 45 -28.86 6.95 3.91
N PRO A 46 -29.63 6.48 4.92
CA PRO A 46 -29.09 6.16 6.25
C PRO A 46 -28.12 4.97 6.23
N VAL A 47 -28.17 4.14 5.19
CA VAL A 47 -27.33 2.96 5.02
C VAL A 47 -26.27 3.13 3.92
N CYS A 48 -25.96 4.37 3.53
CA CYS A 48 -24.99 4.67 2.46
C CYS A 48 -23.62 4.02 2.72
N ARG A 49 -23.14 4.05 3.96
CA ARG A 49 -21.84 3.50 4.35
C ARG A 49 -21.84 1.97 4.37
N ALA A 50 -22.91 1.35 4.87
CA ALA A 50 -23.11 -0.09 4.81
C ALA A 50 -23.18 -0.60 3.36
N CYS A 51 -23.91 0.12 2.51
CA CYS A 51 -24.02 -0.16 1.07
C CYS A 51 -22.66 -0.09 0.36
N ALA A 52 -21.88 0.98 0.59
CA ALA A 52 -20.55 1.13 0.02
C ALA A 52 -19.59 0.03 0.49
N PHE A 53 -19.60 -0.29 1.79
CA PHE A 53 -18.76 -1.36 2.32
C PHE A 53 -19.12 -2.72 1.71
N ASP A 54 -20.43 -3.02 1.61
CA ASP A 54 -20.87 -4.27 0.98
C ASP A 54 -20.51 -4.32 -0.51
N ALA A 55 -20.59 -3.20 -1.24
CA ALA A 55 -20.12 -3.11 -2.62
C ALA A 55 -18.61 -3.39 -2.75
N VAL A 56 -17.77 -2.85 -1.85
CA VAL A 56 -16.33 -3.20 -1.79
C VAL A 56 -16.15 -4.69 -1.48
N ARG A 57 -16.89 -5.21 -0.50
CA ARG A 57 -16.84 -6.62 -0.06
C ARG A 57 -17.18 -7.59 -1.19
N GLN A 58 -18.17 -7.27 -2.00
CA GLN A 58 -18.60 -8.05 -3.16
C GLN A 58 -17.74 -7.81 -4.40
N GLY A 59 -16.92 -6.76 -4.41
CA GLY A 59 -16.12 -6.37 -5.57
C GLY A 59 -16.98 -5.82 -6.71
N GLU A 60 -18.08 -5.14 -6.39
CA GLU A 60 -18.97 -4.56 -7.40
C GLU A 60 -18.25 -3.48 -8.22
N ARG A 61 -18.56 -3.44 -9.52
CA ARG A 61 -17.92 -2.58 -10.51
C ARG A 61 -18.90 -1.80 -11.36
N ARG A 62 -20.20 -2.04 -11.19
CA ARG A 62 -21.26 -1.41 -11.96
C ARG A 62 -22.17 -0.61 -11.04
N GLY A 63 -22.90 0.31 -11.67
CA GLY A 63 -23.90 1.12 -10.99
C GLY A 63 -23.37 2.01 -9.88
N ILE A 64 -24.31 2.59 -9.14
CA ILE A 64 -24.09 3.57 -8.09
C ILE A 64 -24.31 2.93 -6.73
N HIS A 65 -23.28 2.89 -5.90
CA HIS A 65 -23.32 2.30 -4.56
C HIS A 65 -22.79 3.30 -3.54
N GLY A 66 -23.55 3.53 -2.47
CA GLY A 66 -23.17 4.50 -1.44
C GLY A 66 -22.85 5.91 -1.96
N GLY A 67 -23.39 6.29 -3.13
CA GLY A 67 -23.15 7.59 -3.77
C GLY A 67 -21.97 7.63 -4.77
N PHE A 68 -21.27 6.51 -4.97
CA PHE A 68 -20.14 6.42 -5.90
C PHE A 68 -20.52 5.61 -7.14
N HIS A 69 -20.16 6.09 -8.33
CA HIS A 69 -20.39 5.39 -9.59
C HIS A 69 -19.22 4.45 -9.91
N LEU A 70 -19.41 3.15 -9.71
CA LEU A 70 -18.34 2.15 -9.69
C LEU A 70 -17.68 1.81 -11.04
N PRO A 71 -18.26 2.09 -12.23
CA PRO A 71 -17.56 1.97 -13.50
C PRO A 71 -16.31 2.85 -13.60
N THR A 72 -16.25 3.96 -12.86
CA THR A 72 -15.11 4.89 -12.88
C THR A 72 -14.10 4.54 -11.79
N ASP A 73 -12.84 4.28 -12.17
CA ASP A 73 -11.78 3.95 -11.21
C ASP A 73 -11.53 5.06 -10.17
N ALA A 74 -11.69 6.32 -10.56
CA ALA A 74 -11.56 7.46 -9.65
C ALA A 74 -12.58 7.41 -8.52
N GLU A 75 -13.85 7.10 -8.82
CA GLU A 75 -14.91 7.03 -7.81
C GLU A 75 -14.78 5.77 -6.94
N ARG A 76 -14.30 4.67 -7.51
CA ARG A 76 -13.97 3.47 -6.72
C ARG A 76 -12.87 3.77 -5.70
N ARG A 77 -11.81 4.46 -6.11
CA ARG A 77 -10.73 4.88 -5.19
C ARG A 77 -11.25 5.87 -4.14
N ALA A 78 -12.12 6.80 -4.52
CA ALA A 78 -12.76 7.73 -3.59
C ALA A 78 -13.62 6.98 -2.55
N MET A 79 -14.40 5.97 -2.97
CA MET A 79 -15.19 5.11 -2.08
C MET A 79 -14.30 4.37 -1.08
N HIS A 80 -13.21 3.76 -1.56
CA HIS A 80 -12.23 3.07 -0.73
C HIS A 80 -11.61 4.01 0.31
N ALA A 81 -11.17 5.20 -0.12
CA ALA A 81 -10.62 6.21 0.78
C ALA A 81 -11.65 6.70 1.81
N TRP A 82 -12.90 6.92 1.40
CA TRP A 82 -14.00 7.32 2.28
C TRP A 82 -14.32 6.27 3.36
N LEU A 83 -14.19 4.98 3.02
CA LEU A 83 -14.35 3.88 3.96
C LEU A 83 -13.11 3.62 4.82
N GLY A 84 -11.95 4.20 4.48
CA GLY A 84 -10.67 3.88 5.11
C GLY A 84 -10.12 2.49 4.74
N ILE A 85 -10.49 1.97 3.56
CA ILE A 85 -10.03 0.69 3.04
C ILE A 85 -8.95 0.94 1.99
N ASP A 86 -7.78 0.34 2.14
CA ASP A 86 -6.74 0.45 1.13
C ASP A 86 -7.20 -0.15 -0.21
N PRO A 87 -7.08 0.58 -1.33
CA PRO A 87 -7.42 0.04 -2.64
C PRO A 87 -6.50 -1.13 -2.98
N PRO A 88 -7.00 -2.19 -3.65
CA PRO A 88 -6.14 -3.28 -4.08
C PRO A 88 -5.01 -2.74 -4.96
N LYS A 89 -3.75 -3.02 -4.58
CA LYS A 89 -2.55 -2.55 -5.29
C LYS A 89 -2.69 -2.89 -6.78
N THR A 90 -2.82 -1.85 -7.60
CA THR A 90 -2.91 -1.94 -9.06
C THR A 90 -1.70 -2.70 -9.60
N GLY A 91 -1.93 -3.87 -10.21
CA GLY A 91 -0.86 -4.73 -10.73
C GLY A 91 -1.24 -6.20 -10.85
N ARG A 92 -2.27 -6.67 -10.12
CA ARG A 92 -2.86 -7.98 -10.38
C ARG A 92 -3.90 -7.83 -11.50
N LYS A 93 -3.64 -8.40 -12.68
CA LYS A 93 -4.71 -8.81 -13.60
C LYS A 93 -5.60 -9.77 -12.80
N ILE A 94 -6.70 -9.27 -12.26
CA ILE A 94 -7.76 -10.13 -11.73
C ILE A 94 -8.55 -10.53 -12.97
N GLU A 95 -8.39 -11.78 -13.39
CA GLU A 95 -9.21 -12.38 -14.45
C GLU A 95 -10.68 -12.15 -14.07
N ALA A 96 -11.46 -11.62 -15.02
CA ALA A 96 -12.80 -11.08 -14.79
C ALA A 96 -13.85 -12.11 -14.33
N ASP A 97 -13.45 -13.38 -14.18
CA ASP A 97 -14.34 -14.52 -13.97
C ASP A 97 -14.13 -15.22 -12.61
N GLN A 98 -13.25 -14.69 -11.75
CA GLN A 98 -13.13 -15.19 -10.38
C GLN A 98 -13.95 -14.31 -9.44
N PRO A 99 -14.88 -14.89 -8.65
CA PRO A 99 -15.55 -14.14 -7.60
C PRO A 99 -14.49 -13.50 -6.71
N ALA A 100 -14.66 -12.21 -6.42
CA ALA A 100 -13.74 -11.49 -5.56
C ALA A 100 -13.55 -12.32 -4.28
N PRO A 101 -12.30 -12.65 -3.89
CA PRO A 101 -12.10 -13.28 -2.60
C PRO A 101 -12.72 -12.34 -1.57
N ALA A 102 -13.61 -12.85 -0.72
CA ALA A 102 -14.17 -12.10 0.40
C ALA A 102 -13.03 -11.30 1.04
N PRO A 103 -13.22 -10.00 1.36
CA PRO A 103 -12.15 -9.21 1.93
C PRO A 103 -11.65 -9.99 3.13
N ALA A 104 -10.40 -10.44 3.01
CA ALA A 104 -9.72 -11.06 4.13
C ALA A 104 -9.69 -9.94 5.17
N VAL A 105 -10.58 -10.01 6.15
CA VAL A 105 -10.40 -9.34 7.43
C VAL A 105 -9.00 -9.72 7.85
N VAL A 106 -8.08 -8.76 7.73
CA VAL A 106 -6.66 -8.99 7.95
C VAL A 106 -6.52 -9.23 9.44
N ALA A 107 -6.61 -10.50 9.83
CA ALA A 107 -6.43 -10.92 11.20
C ALA A 107 -4.98 -10.61 11.58
N GLY A 108 -4.82 -9.58 12.41
CA GLY A 108 -3.63 -9.26 13.18
C GLY A 108 -2.35 -9.07 12.36
N ALA A 109 -2.00 -7.83 12.07
CA ALA A 109 -0.60 -7.49 11.80
C ALA A 109 0.23 -7.93 13.02
N VAL A 110 0.94 -9.05 12.90
CA VAL A 110 1.87 -9.50 13.94
C VAL A 110 3.17 -8.75 13.70
N MET A 111 3.60 -8.00 14.71
CA MET A 111 4.91 -7.34 14.70
C MET A 111 5.99 -8.41 14.81
N MET A 112 6.87 -8.45 13.80
CA MET A 112 7.89 -9.46 13.65
C MET A 112 9.27 -8.84 13.71
N THR A 113 10.22 -9.52 14.33
CA THR A 113 11.62 -9.09 14.34
C THR A 113 12.39 -9.89 13.30
N CYS A 114 12.97 -9.21 12.31
CA CYS A 114 13.87 -9.82 11.34
C CYS A 114 15.19 -10.23 12.03
N GLY A 115 15.95 -11.16 11.45
CA GLY A 115 17.28 -11.53 11.97
C GLY A 115 18.28 -10.36 12.05
N CYS A 116 18.00 -9.23 11.39
CA CYS A 116 18.76 -7.98 11.54
C CYS A 116 18.30 -7.09 12.70
N GLY A 117 17.35 -7.54 13.53
CA GLY A 117 16.74 -6.76 14.63
C GLY A 117 15.64 -5.79 14.22
N THR A 118 15.40 -5.56 12.91
CA THR A 118 14.34 -4.64 12.46
C THR A 118 12.96 -5.25 12.68
N GLN A 119 12.09 -4.49 13.34
CA GLN A 119 10.68 -4.82 13.48
C GLN A 119 9.89 -4.45 12.22
N PHE A 120 9.00 -5.32 11.76
CA PHE A 120 8.12 -5.06 10.62
C PHE A 120 6.80 -5.82 10.74
N GLU A 121 5.76 -5.31 10.11
CA GLU A 121 4.43 -5.92 10.14
C GLU A 121 4.29 -6.98 9.04
N SER A 122 3.73 -8.13 9.39
CA SER A 122 3.31 -9.15 8.44
C SER A 122 1.80 -9.08 8.29
N GLU A 123 1.31 -8.64 7.13
CA GLU A 123 -0.12 -8.67 6.77
C GLU A 123 -0.71 -10.09 6.86
N SER A 124 0.13 -11.13 6.83
CA SER A 124 -0.34 -12.52 6.89
C SER A 124 -0.28 -13.15 8.28
N GLY A 125 0.19 -12.42 9.30
CA GLY A 125 0.39 -12.94 10.67
C GLY A 125 1.40 -14.10 10.80
N ARG A 126 2.02 -14.53 9.69
CA ARG A 126 2.94 -15.66 9.66
C ARG A 126 4.38 -15.23 9.90
N THR A 127 5.15 -16.10 10.56
CA THR A 127 6.60 -15.96 10.75
C THR A 127 7.43 -16.50 9.58
N VAL A 128 6.83 -17.40 8.82
CA VAL A 128 7.41 -18.09 7.67
C VAL A 128 6.52 -17.93 6.44
N SER A 129 7.15 -17.79 5.28
CA SER A 129 6.47 -17.83 3.99
C SER A 129 5.82 -19.20 3.73
N LYS A 130 4.91 -19.29 2.75
CA LYS A 130 4.32 -20.58 2.31
C LYS A 130 5.37 -21.64 1.90
N ARG A 131 6.61 -21.23 1.63
CA ARG A 131 7.73 -22.10 1.24
C ARG A 131 8.69 -22.39 2.40
N GLY A 132 8.27 -22.17 3.65
CA GLY A 132 9.07 -22.44 4.85
C GLY A 132 10.24 -21.46 5.12
N LYS A 133 10.44 -20.45 4.26
CA LYS A 133 11.48 -19.42 4.49
C LYS A 133 11.02 -18.41 5.52
N LEU A 134 11.87 -18.09 6.50
CA LEU A 134 11.65 -16.98 7.45
C LEU A 134 11.33 -15.69 6.69
N LEU A 135 10.29 -14.98 7.12
CA LEU A 135 10.00 -13.66 6.58
C LEU A 135 11.11 -12.71 6.99
N ARG A 136 11.71 -12.05 6.00
CA ARG A 136 12.72 -11.01 6.18
C ARG A 136 12.06 -9.65 6.05
N CYS A 137 12.56 -8.66 6.79
CA CYS A 137 12.12 -7.28 6.60
C CYS A 137 12.41 -6.81 5.17
N TYR A 138 11.77 -5.71 4.77
CA TYR A 138 11.98 -5.09 3.46
C TYR A 138 13.48 -4.90 3.14
N MET A 139 14.27 -4.49 4.13
CA MET A 139 15.70 -4.23 3.95
C MET A 139 16.50 -5.51 3.68
N CYS A 140 16.37 -6.52 4.52
CA CYS A 140 17.05 -7.81 4.33
C CYS A 140 16.59 -8.55 3.08
N ARG A 141 15.35 -8.36 2.66
CA ARG A 141 14.83 -8.94 1.41
C ARG A 141 15.41 -8.27 0.17
N ASN A 142 15.61 -6.95 0.20
CA ASN A 142 16.12 -6.18 -0.94
C ASN A 142 17.63 -5.90 -0.87
N ASP A 143 18.30 -6.48 0.13
CA ASP A 143 19.72 -6.31 0.41
C ASP A 143 20.11 -4.83 0.58
N LEU A 144 19.38 -4.14 1.45
CA LEU A 144 19.52 -2.72 1.73
C LEU A 144 20.07 -2.47 3.14
N VAL A 145 20.85 -1.41 3.27
CA VAL A 145 21.48 -0.93 4.50
C VAL A 145 21.09 0.54 4.70
N PRO A 146 20.79 1.00 5.94
CA PRO A 146 20.47 2.41 6.19
C PRO A 146 21.66 3.29 5.84
N VAL A 147 21.40 4.43 5.17
CA VAL A 147 22.47 5.38 4.81
C VAL A 147 23.24 5.88 6.03
N GLY A 148 22.57 6.02 7.19
CA GLY A 148 23.22 6.43 8.43
C GLY A 148 24.39 5.53 8.87
N GLN A 149 24.46 4.28 8.42
CA GLN A 149 25.59 3.39 8.73
C GLN A 149 26.83 3.69 7.89
N VAL A 150 26.68 4.22 6.68
CA VAL A 150 27.79 4.47 5.73
C VAL A 150 28.14 5.96 5.63
N GLN A 151 27.18 6.84 5.94
CA GLN A 151 27.31 8.28 5.78
C GLN A 151 28.50 8.89 6.56
N PRO A 152 28.84 8.47 7.80
CA PRO A 152 30.01 8.99 8.50
C PRO A 152 31.31 8.78 7.72
N ARG A 153 31.50 7.57 7.16
CA ARG A 153 32.70 7.26 6.38
C ARG A 153 32.76 8.04 5.08
N VAL A 154 31.63 8.22 4.39
CA VAL A 154 31.57 9.05 3.17
C VAL A 154 31.88 10.51 3.48
N ARG A 155 31.40 11.02 4.62
CA ARG A 155 31.65 12.40 5.06
C ARG A 155 33.11 12.63 5.39
N GLU A 156 33.74 11.72 6.14
CA GLU A 156 35.18 11.76 6.46
C GLU A 156 36.04 11.87 5.18
N VAL A 157 35.83 10.97 4.21
CA VAL A 157 36.59 10.99 2.95
C VAL A 157 36.26 12.23 2.09
N PHE A 158 35.04 12.75 2.18
CA PHE A 158 34.67 13.99 1.50
C PHE A 158 35.35 15.21 2.11
N GLU A 159 35.50 15.26 3.43
CA GLU A 159 36.22 16.33 4.15
C GLU A 159 37.71 16.33 3.79
N GLU A 160 38.32 15.15 3.57
CA GLU A 160 39.70 15.03 3.09
C GLU A 160 39.88 15.52 1.64
N THR A 161 38.95 15.16 0.76
CA THR A 161 39.11 15.36 -0.69
C THR A 161 38.50 16.64 -1.23
N GLY A 162 37.45 17.17 -0.58
CA GLY A 162 36.71 18.36 -1.02
C GLY A 162 35.93 18.23 -2.34
N GLU A 163 36.02 17.09 -3.03
CA GLU A 163 35.44 16.90 -4.37
C GLU A 163 34.75 15.52 -4.49
N TYR A 164 33.48 15.54 -4.92
CA TYR A 164 32.67 14.32 -5.11
C TYR A 164 33.35 13.24 -5.97
N ARG A 165 34.08 13.62 -7.03
CA ARG A 165 34.76 12.67 -7.91
C ARG A 165 36.00 12.05 -7.28
N ALA A 166 36.74 12.81 -6.48
CA ALA A 166 37.87 12.30 -5.72
C ALA A 166 37.39 11.33 -4.62
N THR A 167 36.37 11.71 -3.85
CA THR A 167 35.73 10.84 -2.85
C THR A 167 35.22 9.53 -3.47
N ALA A 168 34.56 9.62 -4.63
CA ALA A 168 34.04 8.47 -5.37
C ALA A 168 35.14 7.48 -5.78
N ARG A 169 36.27 8.00 -6.29
CA ARG A 169 37.44 7.17 -6.66
C ARG A 169 38.04 6.48 -5.44
N GLN A 170 38.18 7.19 -4.33
CA GLN A 170 38.76 6.64 -3.10
C GLN A 170 37.87 5.56 -2.46
N LEU A 171 36.55 5.73 -2.54
CA LEU A 171 35.57 4.77 -2.01
C LEU A 171 35.14 3.69 -3.01
N GLY A 172 35.63 3.71 -4.25
CA GLY A 172 35.24 2.73 -5.28
C GLY A 172 33.76 2.76 -5.67
N ILE A 173 33.08 3.91 -5.51
CA ILE A 173 31.65 4.08 -5.83
C ILE A 173 31.43 5.20 -6.84
N GLY A 174 30.25 5.28 -7.45
CA GLY A 174 29.92 6.37 -8.38
C GLY A 174 29.76 7.73 -7.68
N PRO A 175 30.11 8.86 -8.34
CA PRO A 175 29.99 10.20 -7.75
C PRO A 175 28.56 10.59 -7.39
N GLU A 176 27.57 10.05 -8.10
CA GLU A 176 26.15 10.22 -7.75
C GLU A 176 25.80 9.56 -6.40
N HIS A 177 26.43 8.43 -6.06
CA HIS A 177 26.21 7.77 -4.77
C HIS A 177 26.75 8.62 -3.62
N VAL A 178 27.95 9.20 -3.79
CA VAL A 178 28.53 10.14 -2.81
C VAL A 178 27.58 11.30 -2.55
N ARG A 179 27.08 11.95 -3.62
CA ARG A 179 26.12 13.05 -3.50
C ARG A 179 24.85 12.64 -2.77
N ASN A 180 24.23 11.54 -3.19
CA ASN A 180 22.97 11.06 -2.61
C ASN A 180 23.11 10.67 -1.13
N ILE A 181 24.27 10.15 -0.72
CA ILE A 181 24.57 9.80 0.67
C ILE A 181 24.79 11.06 1.53
N LEU A 182 25.53 12.05 1.03
CA LEU A 182 25.83 13.27 1.78
C LEU A 182 24.62 14.20 1.93
N VAL A 183 23.79 14.31 0.88
CA VAL A 183 22.56 15.13 0.88
C VAL A 183 21.40 14.42 1.58
N ALA A 184 21.58 13.16 2.01
CA ALA A 184 20.57 12.32 2.67
C ALA A 184 19.26 12.13 1.88
N ASP A 185 19.30 12.31 0.55
CA ASP A 185 18.15 12.11 -0.33
C ASP A 185 17.73 10.63 -0.38
N LYS A 186 18.72 9.73 -0.25
CA LYS A 186 18.47 8.29 -0.13
C LYS A 186 18.43 7.86 1.34
N LYS A 187 17.37 7.16 1.73
CA LYS A 187 17.25 6.52 3.05
C LYS A 187 18.09 5.25 3.16
N TYR A 188 18.35 4.58 2.03
CA TYR A 188 18.99 3.27 1.97
C TYR A 188 19.99 3.17 0.83
N VAL A 189 21.01 2.34 1.00
CA VAL A 189 21.98 1.92 -0.03
C VAL A 189 22.00 0.40 -0.14
N LYS A 190 22.48 -0.14 -1.26
CA LYS A 190 22.71 -1.58 -1.41
C LYS A 190 23.81 -2.04 -0.45
N ARG A 191 23.67 -3.25 0.09
CA ARG A 191 24.68 -3.84 0.98
C ARG A 191 26.04 -3.91 0.30
N SER A 192 26.11 -4.35 -0.96
CA SER A 192 27.37 -4.38 -1.72
C SER A 192 28.06 -3.01 -1.77
N THR A 193 27.30 -1.94 -1.97
CA THR A 193 27.82 -0.56 -1.94
C THR A 193 28.27 -0.17 -0.53
N ALA A 194 27.51 -0.55 0.50
CA ALA A 194 27.89 -0.29 1.88
C ALA A 194 29.19 -1.02 2.27
N GLU A 195 29.36 -2.27 1.83
CA GLU A 195 30.57 -3.07 2.01
C GLU A 195 31.78 -2.40 1.35
N THR A 196 31.62 -1.91 0.10
CA THR A 196 32.68 -1.14 -0.57
C THR A 196 33.04 0.13 0.19
N ILE A 197 32.05 0.88 0.68
CA ILE A 197 32.29 2.15 1.41
C ILE A 197 33.01 1.89 2.74
N LEU A 198 32.56 0.88 3.50
CA LEU A 198 33.08 0.60 4.83
C LEU A 198 34.41 -0.19 4.78
N GLY A 199 34.79 -0.72 3.61
CA GLY A 199 35.97 -1.57 3.46
C GLY A 199 35.86 -2.87 4.27
N ILE A 200 34.65 -3.31 4.60
CA ILE A 200 34.43 -4.53 5.39
C ILE A 200 34.08 -5.68 4.45
N GLU A 201 34.96 -6.69 4.39
CA GLU A 201 34.58 -8.02 3.93
C GLU A 201 33.76 -8.71 5.03
N ILE A 202 32.45 -8.47 5.09
CA ILE A 202 31.60 -9.19 6.04
C ILE A 202 31.40 -10.61 5.52
N ALA A 203 31.95 -11.59 6.23
CA ALA A 203 31.70 -13.00 5.98
C ALA A 203 30.19 -13.24 5.86
N LYS A 204 29.75 -13.78 4.72
CA LYS A 204 28.35 -14.15 4.46
C LYS A 204 27.83 -15.00 5.62
N ALA A 205 26.88 -14.48 6.38
CA ALA A 205 26.08 -15.29 7.30
C ALA A 205 25.28 -16.28 6.45
N SER A 206 25.73 -17.54 6.49
CA SER A 206 25.11 -18.69 5.81
C SER A 206 23.85 -19.14 6.53
#